data_AF-A0A8T4YUD3-F1
#
_entry.id   AF-A0A8T4YUD3-F1
#
_cell.length_a   1.000
_cell.length_b   1.000
_cell.length_c   1.000
_cell.angle_alpha   90.00
_cell.angle_beta   90.00
_cell.angle_gamma   90.00
#
_symmetry.space_group_name_H-M   'P 1'
#
loop_
_entity.id
_entity.type
_entity.pdbx_description
1 polymer ?
#
loop_
_entity_poly.entity_id
_entity_poly.type
_entity_poly.pdbx_seq_one_letter_code
_entity_poly.pdbx_strand_id
1 'polypeptide(L)'
;MFVDCTSPVRIGREVITSFTNIYTHEMNYAWVTEGRIRRKSGPVIVGNRASLAPGIHIGANVSIGEHSIIGSGSVVLKDIAPYVLAAGVPCREIRSIRNEFLVEQDILDEVRRDLEDFVHKKYPKRRIQLLFKESIWPPVLSEHRGTELILVGNYVADEVFSVLKARRSAVSVFDLRRQLYHKNGSELTHELKWRMRRFGLVFKPYSPKAFGLTA
;
A
#
# COMPACT_ATOMS: atom_id res chain seq x y z
N MET A 1 24.85 7.37 -9.63
CA MET A 1 24.96 6.16 -8.79
C MET A 1 26.40 5.70 -8.84
N PHE A 2 26.97 5.25 -7.73
CA PHE A 2 28.23 4.50 -7.67
C PHE A 2 27.92 3.03 -7.40
N VAL A 3 28.64 2.12 -8.05
CA VAL A 3 28.51 0.68 -7.86
C VAL A 3 29.91 0.07 -7.79
N ASP A 4 30.23 -0.52 -6.65
CA ASP A 4 31.33 -1.48 -6.57
C ASP A 4 30.84 -2.84 -7.09
N CYS A 5 31.60 -3.43 -8.01
CA CYS A 5 31.23 -4.66 -8.72
C CYS A 5 32.06 -5.89 -8.29
N THR A 6 32.61 -5.91 -7.07
CA THR A 6 33.31 -7.08 -6.51
C THR A 6 32.39 -8.31 -6.40
N SER A 7 31.08 -8.12 -6.31
CA SER A 7 30.07 -9.18 -6.45
C SER A 7 28.87 -8.67 -7.25
N PRO A 8 27.98 -9.55 -7.74
CA PRO A 8 26.90 -9.14 -8.64
C PRO A 8 25.95 -8.12 -8.01
N VAL A 9 25.59 -7.10 -8.79
CA VAL A 9 24.50 -6.17 -8.46
C VAL A 9 23.36 -6.39 -9.44
N ARG A 10 22.16 -6.68 -8.92
CA ARG A 10 20.94 -6.90 -9.71
C ARG A 10 19.95 -5.80 -9.41
N ILE A 11 19.58 -5.02 -10.42
CA ILE A 11 18.58 -3.95 -10.32
C ILE A 11 17.34 -4.37 -11.10
N GLY A 12 16.19 -4.33 -10.44
CA GLY A 12 14.89 -4.66 -11.03
C GLY A 12 14.40 -3.62 -12.05
N ARG A 13 13.22 -3.87 -12.60
CA ARG A 13 12.55 -2.97 -13.53
C ARG A 13 12.02 -1.73 -12.80
N GLU A 14 12.07 -0.57 -13.47
CA GLU A 14 11.43 0.67 -13.01
C GLU A 14 11.90 1.14 -11.62
N VAL A 15 13.15 0.85 -11.28
CA VAL A 15 13.77 1.35 -10.05
C VAL A 15 14.10 2.83 -10.21
N ILE A 16 13.67 3.64 -9.26
CA ILE A 16 14.08 5.04 -9.17
C ILE A 16 15.30 5.11 -8.26
N THR A 17 16.34 5.82 -8.69
CA THR A 17 17.56 6.00 -7.92
C THR A 17 18.16 7.37 -8.17
N SER A 18 18.65 8.00 -7.09
CA SER A 18 19.39 9.26 -7.17
C SER A 18 20.55 9.23 -6.18
N PHE A 19 21.76 9.53 -6.65
CA PHE A 19 23.00 9.56 -5.82
C PHE A 19 23.18 8.35 -4.87
N THR A 20 22.75 7.15 -5.28
CA THR A 20 22.93 5.93 -4.49
C THR A 20 24.34 5.36 -4.67
N ASN A 21 24.96 4.91 -3.58
CA ASN A 21 26.22 4.19 -3.53
C ASN A 21 25.97 2.73 -3.13
N ILE A 22 26.42 1.79 -3.95
CA ILE A 22 26.27 0.35 -3.72
C ILE A 22 27.65 -0.26 -3.49
N TYR A 23 27.83 -0.91 -2.34
CA TYR A 23 29.04 -1.63 -1.97
C TYR A 23 28.75 -3.13 -1.93
N THR A 24 29.56 -3.93 -2.60
CA THR A 24 29.40 -5.39 -2.66
C THR A 24 30.48 -6.13 -1.88
N HIS A 25 31.40 -5.40 -1.24
CA HIS A 25 32.35 -5.96 -0.28
C HIS A 25 32.55 -5.07 0.95
N GLU A 26 33.03 -5.69 2.01
CA GLU A 26 33.50 -5.07 3.25
C GLU A 26 34.88 -5.67 3.58
N MET A 27 35.79 -4.82 4.07
CA MET A 27 37.16 -5.21 4.44
C MET A 27 37.69 -4.50 5.68
N ASN A 28 37.00 -3.48 6.18
CA ASN A 28 37.49 -2.63 7.27
C ASN A 28 37.58 -3.42 8.58
N TYR A 29 36.54 -4.19 8.91
CA TYR A 29 36.52 -4.98 10.14
C TYR A 29 37.62 -6.04 10.12
N ALA A 30 37.72 -6.83 9.04
CA ALA A 30 38.76 -7.87 8.92
C ALA A 30 40.17 -7.28 8.88
N TRP A 31 40.37 -6.12 8.24
CA TRP A 31 41.64 -5.41 8.23
C TRP A 31 42.06 -4.97 9.64
N VAL A 32 41.16 -4.30 10.37
CA VAL A 32 41.45 -3.74 11.70
C VAL A 32 41.55 -4.81 12.78
N THR A 33 40.67 -5.82 12.77
CA THR A 33 40.55 -6.79 13.87
C THR A 33 41.34 -8.07 13.66
N GLU A 34 41.55 -8.49 12.40
CA GLU A 34 42.22 -9.75 12.08
C GLU A 34 43.59 -9.56 11.41
N GLY A 35 43.95 -8.33 11.00
CA GLY A 35 45.18 -8.05 10.24
C GLY A 35 45.23 -8.78 8.88
N ARG A 36 44.07 -9.18 8.35
CA ARG A 36 43.93 -9.95 7.11
C ARG A 36 43.26 -9.13 6.02
N ILE A 37 43.69 -9.33 4.77
CA ILE A 37 43.05 -8.78 3.56
C ILE A 37 41.89 -9.70 3.11
N ARG A 38 41.15 -10.30 4.04
CA ARG A 38 40.02 -11.17 3.66
C ARG A 38 38.80 -10.30 3.38
N ARG A 39 38.58 -9.99 2.10
CA ARG A 39 37.32 -9.39 1.63
C ARG A 39 36.15 -10.31 1.94
N LYS A 40 35.13 -9.79 2.62
CA LYS A 40 33.79 -10.39 2.63
C LYS A 40 32.98 -9.69 1.56
N SER A 41 32.58 -10.44 0.53
CA SER A 41 31.75 -9.90 -0.54
C SER A 41 30.42 -10.65 -0.62
N GLY A 42 29.41 -9.98 -1.14
CA GLY A 42 28.10 -10.57 -1.36
C GLY A 42 27.28 -9.73 -2.33
N PRO A 43 26.33 -10.36 -3.03
CA PRO A 43 25.54 -9.68 -4.05
C PRO A 43 24.66 -8.59 -3.42
N VAL A 44 24.31 -7.59 -4.23
CA VAL A 44 23.26 -6.63 -3.88
C VAL A 44 22.10 -6.79 -4.85
N ILE A 45 20.88 -6.87 -4.32
CA ILE A 45 19.66 -7.05 -5.12
C ILE A 45 18.72 -5.89 -4.82
N VAL A 46 18.22 -5.22 -5.84
CA VAL A 46 17.18 -4.19 -5.75
C VAL A 46 15.97 -4.68 -6.53
N GLY A 47 14.84 -4.87 -5.86
CA GLY A 47 13.60 -5.35 -6.45
C GLY A 47 12.95 -4.35 -7.40
N ASN A 48 11.95 -4.81 -8.16
CA ASN A 48 11.24 -3.97 -9.12
C ASN A 48 10.54 -2.79 -8.42
N ARG A 49 10.45 -1.64 -9.10
CA ARG A 49 9.73 -0.45 -8.61
C ARG A 49 10.13 0.02 -7.22
N ALA A 50 11.33 -0.35 -6.76
CA ALA A 50 11.91 0.20 -5.55
C ALA A 50 12.32 1.66 -5.80
N SER A 51 12.17 2.50 -4.78
CA SER A 51 12.58 3.90 -4.81
C SER A 51 13.75 4.11 -3.85
N LEU A 52 14.91 4.42 -4.42
CA LEU A 52 16.13 4.79 -3.71
C LEU A 52 16.26 6.32 -3.75
N ALA A 53 15.82 6.99 -2.68
CA ALA A 53 15.94 8.43 -2.54
C ALA A 53 17.42 8.93 -2.53
N PRO A 54 17.67 10.24 -2.66
CA PRO A 54 19.02 10.78 -2.75
C PRO A 54 19.97 10.37 -1.61
N GLY A 55 21.21 10.00 -1.95
CA GLY A 55 22.31 9.84 -0.98
C GLY A 55 22.28 8.55 -0.16
N ILE A 56 21.68 7.47 -0.68
CA ILE A 56 21.65 6.17 0.00
C ILE A 56 22.99 5.44 -0.13
N HIS A 57 23.39 4.73 0.92
CA HIS A 57 24.50 3.78 0.90
C HIS A 57 23.98 2.37 1.18
N ILE A 58 24.28 1.40 0.30
CA ILE A 58 23.87 0.00 0.44
C ILE A 58 25.11 -0.86 0.69
N GLY A 59 25.12 -1.61 1.78
CA GLY A 59 26.20 -2.53 2.14
C GLY A 59 26.17 -3.85 1.37
N ALA A 60 27.25 -4.62 1.51
CA ALA A 60 27.40 -5.91 0.84
C ALA A 60 26.37 -6.94 1.34
N ASN A 61 25.96 -7.85 0.46
CA ASN A 61 25.04 -8.93 0.77
C ASN A 61 23.65 -8.46 1.26
N VAL A 62 23.12 -7.40 0.63
CA VAL A 62 21.82 -6.79 0.98
C VAL A 62 20.83 -6.92 -0.18
N SER A 63 19.60 -7.28 0.16
CA SER A 63 18.45 -7.27 -0.75
C SER A 63 17.44 -6.21 -0.33
N ILE A 64 17.06 -5.35 -1.27
CA ILE A 64 15.97 -4.38 -1.14
C ILE A 64 14.76 -4.94 -1.88
N GLY A 65 13.68 -5.17 -1.15
CA GLY A 65 12.44 -5.71 -1.70
C GLY A 65 11.80 -4.79 -2.74
N GLU A 66 11.03 -5.39 -3.65
CA GLU A 66 10.25 -4.65 -4.63
C GLU A 66 9.27 -3.68 -3.97
N HIS A 67 8.95 -2.61 -4.70
CA HIS A 67 7.97 -1.62 -4.26
C HIS A 67 8.28 -0.96 -2.90
N SER A 68 9.51 -1.08 -2.40
CA SER A 68 9.94 -0.43 -1.17
C SER A 68 10.47 0.98 -1.45
N ILE A 69 10.37 1.84 -0.44
CA ILE A 69 10.90 3.20 -0.47
C ILE A 69 12.00 3.28 0.57
N ILE A 70 13.21 3.62 0.15
CA ILE A 70 14.32 3.92 1.03
C ILE A 70 14.48 5.44 1.11
N GLY A 71 14.38 6.00 2.32
CA GLY A 71 14.50 7.44 2.57
C GLY A 71 15.90 7.99 2.33
N SER A 72 16.00 9.29 2.06
CA SER A 72 17.25 9.96 1.71
C SER A 72 18.32 9.79 2.80
N GLY A 73 19.59 9.68 2.39
CA GLY A 73 20.73 9.58 3.31
C GLY A 73 20.83 8.26 4.08
N SER A 74 19.99 7.26 3.78
CA SER A 74 19.95 6.01 4.55
C SER A 74 21.18 5.13 4.33
N VAL A 75 21.60 4.41 5.37
CA VAL A 75 22.68 3.41 5.31
C VAL A 75 22.08 2.01 5.53
N VAL A 76 21.93 1.26 4.45
CA VAL A 76 21.25 -0.04 4.41
C VAL A 76 22.27 -1.16 4.62
N LEU A 77 22.27 -1.75 5.82
CA LEU A 77 23.21 -2.81 6.22
C LEU A 77 22.55 -4.19 6.40
N LYS A 78 21.24 -4.27 6.19
CA LYS A 78 20.43 -5.48 6.28
C LYS A 78 19.36 -5.45 5.21
N ASP A 79 18.83 -6.62 4.85
CA ASP A 79 17.73 -6.75 3.91
C ASP A 79 16.52 -5.90 4.32
N ILE A 80 15.82 -5.38 3.32
CA ILE A 80 14.59 -4.61 3.45
C ILE A 80 13.46 -5.39 2.79
N ALA A 81 12.37 -5.62 3.51
CA ALA A 81 11.20 -6.33 2.99
C ALA A 81 10.55 -5.58 1.81
N PRO A 82 9.83 -6.27 0.92
CA PRO A 82 9.08 -5.61 -0.13
C PRO A 82 7.87 -4.85 0.45
N TYR A 83 7.42 -3.81 -0.25
CA TYR A 83 6.26 -2.99 0.14
C TYR A 83 6.40 -2.31 1.52
N VAL A 84 7.57 -1.78 1.83
CA VAL A 84 7.83 -1.02 3.06
C VAL A 84 8.42 0.36 2.78
N LEU A 85 8.18 1.28 3.69
CA LEU A 85 8.97 2.50 3.83
C LEU A 85 10.06 2.23 4.88
N ALA A 86 11.32 2.44 4.51
CA ALA A 86 12.48 2.30 5.40
C ALA A 86 13.38 3.53 5.31
N ALA A 87 14.01 3.94 6.42
CA ALA A 87 14.99 5.03 6.41
C ALA A 87 15.95 4.96 7.61
N GLY A 88 17.01 5.78 7.57
CA GLY A 88 17.88 6.07 8.71
C GLY A 88 19.31 5.51 8.59
N VAL A 89 20.09 5.76 9.64
CA VAL A 89 21.49 5.32 9.77
C VAL A 89 21.68 4.69 11.17
N PRO A 90 21.62 3.35 11.31
CA PRO A 90 21.34 2.36 10.26
C PRO A 90 19.88 2.41 9.78
N CYS A 91 19.66 2.05 8.51
CA CYS A 91 18.34 2.00 7.91
C CYS A 91 17.46 0.94 8.59
N ARG A 92 16.22 1.31 8.92
CA ARG A 92 15.21 0.44 9.53
C ARG A 92 13.89 0.61 8.81
N GLU A 93 13.11 -0.47 8.75
CA GLU A 93 11.73 -0.42 8.30
C GLU A 93 10.90 0.45 9.27
N ILE A 94 10.22 1.45 8.72
CA ILE A 94 9.35 2.37 9.47
C ILE A 94 7.93 1.80 9.51
N ARG A 95 7.41 1.38 8.36
CA ARG A 95 6.05 0.85 8.22
C ARG A 95 5.86 0.12 6.88
N SER A 96 4.88 -0.77 6.85
CA SER A 96 4.37 -1.31 5.58
C SER A 96 3.61 -0.24 4.78
N ILE A 97 3.79 -0.26 3.46
CA ILE A 97 3.02 0.52 2.48
C ILE A 97 2.20 -0.38 1.56
N ARG A 98 2.09 -1.69 1.84
CA ARG A 98 1.36 -2.65 0.98
C ARG A 98 -0.11 -2.27 0.75
N ASN A 99 -0.77 -1.71 1.75
CA ASN A 99 -2.17 -1.26 1.65
C ASN A 99 -2.31 0.12 0.98
N GLU A 100 -1.19 0.70 0.52
CA GLU A 100 -1.18 1.94 -0.25
C GLU A 100 -1.14 1.69 -1.76
N PHE A 101 -1.11 0.45 -2.21
CA PHE A 101 -1.16 0.15 -3.65
C PHE A 101 -2.58 0.32 -4.17
N LEU A 102 -2.75 1.05 -5.27
CA LEU A 102 -4.05 1.18 -5.93
C LEU A 102 -4.52 -0.20 -6.36
N VAL A 103 -5.82 -0.48 -6.21
CA VAL A 103 -6.45 -1.59 -6.95
C VAL A 103 -6.34 -1.27 -8.44
N GLU A 104 -5.89 -2.24 -9.24
CA GLU A 104 -5.79 -2.10 -10.69
C GLU A 104 -7.14 -1.69 -11.30
N GLN A 105 -7.13 -0.83 -12.32
CA GLN A 105 -8.35 -0.31 -12.94
C GLN A 105 -9.22 -1.42 -13.53
N ASP A 106 -8.60 -2.47 -14.06
CA ASP A 106 -9.32 -3.63 -14.60
C ASP A 106 -10.14 -4.34 -13.50
N ILE A 107 -9.57 -4.49 -12.29
CA ILE A 107 -10.30 -5.05 -11.14
C ILE A 107 -11.45 -4.12 -10.74
N LEU A 108 -11.25 -2.80 -10.77
CA LEU A 108 -12.31 -1.83 -10.46
C LEU A 108 -13.50 -1.97 -11.43
N ASP A 109 -13.22 -2.12 -12.71
CA ASP A 109 -14.23 -2.28 -13.75
C ASP A 109 -14.95 -3.63 -13.67
N GLU A 110 -14.24 -4.72 -13.36
CA GLU A 110 -14.83 -6.03 -13.10
C GLU A 110 -15.76 -6.02 -11.88
N VAL A 111 -15.29 -5.46 -10.77
CA VAL A 111 -16.10 -5.29 -9.56
C VAL A 111 -17.34 -4.45 -9.89
N ARG A 112 -17.18 -3.34 -10.62
CA ARG A 112 -18.31 -2.48 -11.04
C ARG A 112 -19.40 -3.27 -11.75
N ARG A 113 -19.05 -3.96 -12.84
CA ARG A 113 -20.00 -4.72 -13.65
C ARG A 113 -20.71 -5.80 -12.83
N ASP A 114 -19.97 -6.51 -11.98
CA ASP A 114 -20.53 -7.61 -11.18
C ASP A 114 -21.50 -7.12 -10.10
N LEU A 115 -21.20 -6.02 -9.42
CA LEU A 115 -22.10 -5.47 -8.40
C LEU A 115 -23.35 -4.84 -9.03
N GLU A 116 -23.20 -4.12 -10.14
CA GLU A 116 -24.33 -3.53 -10.86
C GLU A 116 -25.31 -4.62 -11.33
N ASP A 117 -24.80 -5.67 -11.96
CA ASP A 117 -25.60 -6.82 -12.40
C ASP A 117 -26.30 -7.52 -11.21
N PHE A 118 -25.58 -7.74 -10.12
CA PHE A 118 -26.11 -8.38 -8.92
C PHE A 118 -27.26 -7.57 -8.30
N VAL A 119 -27.03 -6.27 -8.08
CA VAL A 119 -28.04 -5.40 -7.46
C VAL A 119 -29.27 -5.29 -8.36
N HIS A 120 -29.08 -5.14 -9.67
CA HIS A 120 -30.17 -5.06 -10.63
C HIS A 120 -31.05 -6.33 -10.63
N LYS A 121 -30.42 -7.52 -10.67
CA LYS A 121 -31.14 -8.81 -10.72
C LYS A 121 -31.84 -9.15 -9.41
N LYS A 122 -31.17 -8.95 -8.27
CA LYS A 122 -31.68 -9.39 -6.96
C LYS A 122 -32.64 -8.40 -6.32
N TYR A 123 -32.45 -7.10 -6.58
CA TYR A 123 -33.21 -6.03 -5.95
C TYR A 123 -33.90 -5.09 -6.95
N PRO A 124 -34.66 -5.61 -7.95
CA PRO A 124 -35.20 -4.81 -9.05
C PRO A 124 -36.22 -3.73 -8.61
N LYS A 125 -36.85 -3.91 -7.43
CA LYS A 125 -37.84 -2.96 -6.87
C LYS A 125 -37.23 -1.94 -5.90
N ARG A 126 -35.96 -2.12 -5.48
CA ARG A 126 -35.31 -1.19 -4.56
C ARG A 126 -34.57 -0.13 -5.36
N ARG A 127 -34.74 1.13 -4.98
CA ARG A 127 -34.04 2.26 -5.61
C ARG A 127 -32.63 2.40 -5.01
N ILE A 128 -31.71 1.59 -5.52
CA ILE A 128 -30.30 1.54 -5.09
C ILE A 128 -29.42 2.20 -6.16
N GLN A 129 -28.60 3.16 -5.75
CA GLN A 129 -27.61 3.81 -6.61
C GLN A 129 -26.21 3.29 -6.27
N LEU A 130 -25.47 2.81 -7.26
CA LEU A 130 -24.05 2.46 -7.11
C LEU A 130 -23.20 3.59 -7.69
N LEU A 131 -22.22 4.05 -6.93
CA LEU A 131 -21.23 5.03 -7.38
C LEU A 131 -19.83 4.47 -7.22
N PHE A 132 -19.14 4.39 -8.34
CA PHE A 132 -17.72 4.04 -8.39
C PHE A 132 -16.90 5.30 -8.64
N LYS A 133 -15.94 5.58 -7.77
CA LYS A 133 -14.99 6.68 -7.96
C LYS A 133 -13.57 6.23 -7.60
N GLU A 134 -12.56 6.85 -8.18
CA GLU A 134 -11.18 6.60 -7.76
C GLU A 134 -10.97 7.02 -6.31
N SER A 135 -11.46 8.22 -5.96
CA SER A 135 -11.39 8.77 -4.61
C SER A 135 -12.73 9.34 -4.18
N ILE A 136 -13.10 9.08 -2.92
CA ILE A 136 -14.36 9.52 -2.33
C ILE A 136 -14.07 10.43 -1.14
N TRP A 137 -14.64 11.65 -1.18
CA TRP A 137 -14.47 12.70 -0.18
C TRP A 137 -15.84 13.13 0.37
N PRO A 138 -15.90 13.78 1.56
CA PRO A 138 -17.16 14.14 2.23
C PRO A 138 -18.24 14.85 1.39
N PRO A 139 -17.91 15.75 0.44
CA PRO A 139 -18.94 16.42 -0.37
C PRO A 139 -19.85 15.47 -1.15
N VAL A 140 -19.44 14.22 -1.38
CA VAL A 140 -20.27 13.23 -2.08
C VAL A 140 -21.57 12.92 -1.32
N LEU A 141 -21.61 13.10 0.00
CA LEU A 141 -22.76 12.75 0.83
C LEU A 141 -23.86 13.82 0.88
N SER A 142 -23.57 15.05 0.44
CA SER A 142 -24.55 16.15 0.43
C SER A 142 -25.52 16.10 -0.75
N GLU A 143 -25.16 15.44 -1.84
CA GLU A 143 -25.93 15.43 -3.09
C GLU A 143 -27.03 14.35 -3.13
N HIS A 144 -26.95 13.32 -2.28
CA HIS A 144 -27.88 12.20 -2.29
C HIS A 144 -28.90 12.28 -1.15
N ARG A 145 -30.14 12.65 -1.47
CA ARG A 145 -31.30 12.53 -0.57
C ARG A 145 -32.29 11.49 -1.10
N GLY A 146 -32.63 10.49 -0.28
CA GLY A 146 -33.80 9.62 -0.50
C GLY A 146 -33.58 8.30 -1.27
N THR A 147 -32.35 7.87 -1.54
CA THR A 147 -32.04 6.56 -2.15
C THR A 147 -31.02 5.80 -1.31
N GLU A 148 -31.07 4.46 -1.36
CA GLU A 148 -29.99 3.65 -0.82
C GLU A 148 -28.75 3.81 -1.71
N LEU A 149 -27.61 4.15 -1.11
CA LEU A 149 -26.40 4.50 -1.85
C LEU A 149 -25.29 3.50 -1.52
N ILE A 150 -24.68 2.91 -2.55
CA ILE A 150 -23.48 2.11 -2.42
C ILE A 150 -22.33 2.91 -3.02
N LEU A 151 -21.40 3.33 -2.17
CA LEU A 151 -20.18 3.99 -2.56
C LEU A 151 -19.06 2.96 -2.61
N VAL A 152 -18.41 2.83 -3.76
CA VAL A 152 -17.24 1.98 -3.94
C VAL A 152 -16.11 2.84 -4.46
N GLY A 153 -15.10 3.04 -3.63
CA GLY A 153 -13.94 3.89 -3.93
C GLY A 153 -12.67 3.07 -3.99
N ASN A 154 -11.73 3.41 -4.88
CA ASN A 154 -10.36 2.90 -4.70
C ASN A 154 -9.82 3.42 -3.37
N TYR A 155 -10.03 4.71 -3.08
CA TYR A 155 -9.81 5.32 -1.77
C TYR A 155 -11.07 6.04 -1.25
N VAL A 156 -11.34 5.96 0.05
CA VAL A 156 -12.43 6.69 0.71
C VAL A 156 -11.86 7.43 1.90
N ALA A 157 -12.08 8.73 2.03
CA ALA A 157 -11.57 9.52 3.16
C ALA A 157 -12.21 9.11 4.50
N ASP A 158 -11.45 9.21 5.60
CA ASP A 158 -11.87 8.81 6.96
C ASP A 158 -13.06 9.62 7.48
N GLU A 159 -13.18 10.87 7.03
CA GLU A 159 -14.30 11.78 7.30
C GLU A 159 -15.60 11.23 6.71
N VAL A 160 -15.56 10.57 5.54
CA VAL A 160 -16.75 9.94 4.93
C VAL A 160 -17.28 8.85 5.86
N PHE A 161 -16.41 7.96 6.36
CA PHE A 161 -16.81 6.92 7.31
C PHE A 161 -17.35 7.50 8.62
N SER A 162 -16.76 8.59 9.08
CA SER A 162 -17.12 9.27 10.33
C SER A 162 -18.50 9.92 10.25
N VAL A 163 -18.79 10.63 9.15
CA VAL A 163 -20.11 11.22 8.86
C VAL A 163 -21.20 10.15 8.79
N LEU A 164 -20.88 9.00 8.18
CA LEU A 164 -21.83 7.91 8.07
C LEU A 164 -22.10 7.21 9.40
N LYS A 165 -21.12 7.11 10.31
CA LYS A 165 -21.37 6.59 11.65
C LYS A 165 -22.36 7.48 12.44
N ALA A 166 -22.34 8.79 12.20
CA ALA A 166 -23.26 9.74 12.82
C ALA A 166 -24.68 9.70 12.22
N ARG A 167 -24.88 9.06 11.07
CA ARG A 167 -26.18 8.95 10.38
C ARG A 167 -26.64 7.49 10.39
N ARG A 168 -27.87 7.21 10.84
CA ARG A 168 -28.52 5.90 10.60
C ARG A 168 -28.97 5.81 9.13
N SER A 169 -28.04 5.82 8.19
CA SER A 169 -28.33 5.89 6.76
C SER A 169 -28.20 4.53 6.08
N ALA A 170 -29.03 4.30 5.06
CA ALA A 170 -28.98 3.13 4.18
C ALA A 170 -27.82 3.22 3.16
N VAL A 171 -26.65 3.68 3.62
CA VAL A 171 -25.48 3.91 2.78
C VAL A 171 -24.43 2.85 3.08
N SER A 172 -24.01 2.11 2.05
CA SER A 172 -22.93 1.13 2.11
C SER A 172 -21.68 1.75 1.51
N VAL A 173 -20.53 1.63 2.16
CA VAL A 173 -19.28 2.22 1.66
C VAL A 173 -18.16 1.21 1.72
N PHE A 174 -17.41 1.10 0.63
CA PHE A 174 -16.27 0.21 0.46
C PHE A 174 -15.06 1.01 -0.04
N ASP A 175 -13.97 0.95 0.72
CA ASP A 175 -12.63 1.39 0.34
C ASP A 175 -11.86 0.16 -0.14
N LEU A 176 -11.67 0.05 -1.44
CA LEU A 176 -11.11 -1.12 -2.08
C LEU A 176 -9.61 -1.25 -1.78
N ARG A 177 -8.86 -0.14 -1.78
CA ARG A 177 -7.41 -0.10 -1.50
C ARG A 177 -7.09 -0.55 -0.09
N ARG A 178 -7.79 0.00 0.90
CA ARG A 178 -7.57 -0.30 2.32
C ARG A 178 -8.35 -1.54 2.77
N GLN A 179 -9.21 -2.07 1.90
CA GLN A 179 -10.19 -3.12 2.19
C GLN A 179 -10.98 -2.79 3.47
N LEU A 180 -11.49 -1.57 3.54
CA LEU A 180 -12.31 -1.08 4.66
C LEU A 180 -13.75 -0.89 4.23
N TYR A 181 -14.70 -1.15 5.13
CA TYR A 181 -16.10 -0.89 4.84
C TYR A 181 -16.85 -0.26 6.02
N HIS A 182 -17.92 0.45 5.71
CA HIS A 182 -18.83 1.02 6.71
C HIS A 182 -19.78 -0.07 7.23
N LYS A 183 -19.65 -0.45 8.51
CA LYS A 183 -20.53 -1.44 9.15
C LYS A 183 -21.86 -0.79 9.57
N ASN A 184 -22.91 -0.99 8.78
CA ASN A 184 -24.26 -0.45 8.99
C ASN A 184 -25.34 -1.51 9.34
N GLY A 185 -24.98 -2.79 9.45
CA GLY A 185 -25.94 -3.87 9.73
C GLY A 185 -26.88 -4.24 8.57
N SER A 186 -26.73 -3.60 7.40
CA SER A 186 -27.53 -3.91 6.22
C SER A 186 -27.13 -5.27 5.62
N GLU A 187 -28.15 -6.09 5.32
CA GLU A 187 -27.99 -7.37 4.62
C GLU A 187 -27.31 -7.16 3.26
N LEU A 188 -27.71 -6.12 2.52
CA LEU A 188 -27.09 -5.77 1.24
C LEU A 188 -25.59 -5.49 1.39
N THR A 189 -25.16 -4.74 2.41
CA THR A 189 -23.72 -4.53 2.69
C THR A 189 -23.00 -5.85 2.92
N HIS A 190 -23.63 -6.77 3.66
CA HIS A 190 -23.07 -8.08 3.96
C HIS A 190 -22.90 -8.92 2.69
N GLU A 191 -23.91 -8.92 1.81
CA GLU A 191 -23.88 -9.64 0.54
C GLU A 191 -22.85 -9.09 -0.44
N LEU A 192 -22.78 -7.77 -0.61
CA LEU A 192 -21.78 -7.14 -1.49
C LEU A 192 -20.37 -7.44 -1.01
N LYS A 193 -20.11 -7.34 0.30
CA LYS A 193 -18.84 -7.72 0.93
C LYS A 193 -18.47 -9.17 0.63
N TRP A 194 -19.45 -10.09 0.72
CA TRP A 194 -19.22 -11.51 0.48
C TRP A 194 -18.94 -11.78 -1.00
N ARG A 195 -19.70 -11.13 -1.88
CA ARG A 195 -19.55 -11.24 -3.32
C ARG A 195 -18.18 -10.76 -3.80
N MET A 196 -17.68 -9.65 -3.26
CA MET A 196 -16.36 -9.10 -3.62
C MET A 196 -15.18 -10.03 -3.30
N ARG A 197 -15.37 -11.07 -2.48
CA ARG A 197 -14.33 -12.09 -2.24
C ARG A 197 -13.90 -12.83 -3.50
N ARG A 198 -14.79 -12.92 -4.51
CA ARG A 198 -14.47 -13.53 -5.81
C ARG A 198 -13.36 -12.80 -6.57
N PHE A 199 -13.11 -11.53 -6.22
CA PHE A 199 -12.04 -10.68 -6.76
C PHE A 199 -10.84 -10.58 -5.81
N GLY A 200 -10.76 -11.45 -4.79
CA GLY A 200 -9.68 -11.43 -3.80
C GLY A 200 -9.76 -10.32 -2.75
N LEU A 201 -10.87 -9.56 -2.72
CA LEU A 201 -11.06 -8.44 -1.80
C LEU A 201 -11.74 -8.90 -0.49
N VAL A 202 -11.11 -8.63 0.65
CA VAL A 202 -11.59 -9.06 1.98
C VAL A 202 -11.67 -7.88 2.95
N PHE A 203 -12.89 -7.37 3.13
CA PHE A 203 -13.09 -6.14 3.89
C PHE A 203 -13.13 -6.34 5.41
N LYS A 204 -12.48 -5.41 6.11
CA LYS A 204 -12.57 -5.22 7.56
C LYS A 204 -13.42 -3.99 7.88
N PRO A 205 -14.19 -3.99 8.98
CA PRO A 205 -14.98 -2.83 9.36
C PRO A 205 -14.05 -1.66 9.65
N TYR A 206 -14.39 -0.48 9.13
CA TYR A 206 -13.68 0.75 9.44
C TYR A 206 -13.76 1.03 10.95
N SER A 207 -12.60 1.20 11.57
CA SER A 207 -12.45 1.73 12.91
C SER A 207 -11.67 3.03 12.80
N PRO A 208 -12.18 4.16 13.33
CA PRO A 208 -11.36 5.35 13.45
C PRO A 208 -10.09 4.97 14.21
N LYS A 209 -8.92 5.32 13.66
CA LYS A 209 -7.73 5.37 14.52
C LYS A 209 -8.03 6.41 15.58
N ALA A 210 -7.85 6.07 16.85
CA ALA A 210 -7.64 7.10 17.86
C ALA A 210 -6.42 7.87 17.36
N PHE A 211 -6.62 9.05 16.80
CA PHE A 211 -5.52 9.96 16.54
C PHE A 211 -4.95 10.30 17.92
N GLY A 212 -3.93 9.54 18.32
CA GLY A 212 -2.99 10.01 19.31
C GLY A 212 -2.31 11.22 18.68
N LEU A 213 -2.86 12.39 18.96
CA LEU A 213 -2.08 13.62 19.00
C LEU A 213 -1.09 13.43 20.15
N THR A 214 -0.01 12.69 19.90
CA THR A 214 1.21 12.87 20.68
C THR A 214 1.92 14.07 20.10
N ALA A 215 2.01 15.08 20.96
CA ALA A 215 2.59 16.41 20.79
C ALA A 215 3.95 16.43 20.06
#